data_AF-A0A212KGW8-F1
#
_entry.id   AF-A0A212KGW8-F1
#
_cell.length_a   1.000
_cell.length_b   1.000
_cell.length_c   1.000
_cell.angle_alpha   90.00
_cell.angle_beta   90.00
_cell.angle_gamma   90.00
#
_symmetry.space_group_name_H-M   'P 1'
#
loop_
_entity.id
_entity.type
_entity.pdbx_description
1 polymer ?
#
loop_
_entity_poly.entity_id
_entity_poly.type
_entity_poly.pdbx_seq_one_letter_code
_entity_poly.pdbx_strand_id
1 'polypeptide(L)' 'MLSDIRTYLSARGRAPLSDIAVRLGVTPDTARGMLQHWMRKGKVCRLADCKACSRGCGECAESAANEIYEWRA' A
#
# COMPACT_ATOMS: atom_id res chain seq x y z
N MET A 1 -7.58 14.86 -6.55
CA MET A 1 -7.78 13.41 -6.31
C MET A 1 -6.51 12.69 -5.83
N LEU A 2 -5.33 12.87 -6.45
CA LEU A 2 -4.08 12.25 -5.96
C LEU A 2 -3.42 12.97 -4.76
N SER A 3 -3.63 14.29 -4.62
CA SER A 3 -3.06 15.08 -3.52
C SER A 3 -3.62 14.67 -2.15
N ASP A 4 -4.91 14.32 -2.08
CA ASP A 4 -5.56 13.87 -0.85
C ASP A 4 -4.95 12.59 -0.28
N ILE A 5 -4.64 11.63 -1.15
CA ILE A 5 -4.00 10.38 -0.71
C ILE A 5 -2.60 10.64 -0.18
N ARG A 6 -1.87 11.54 -0.84
CA ARG A 6 -0.53 11.93 -0.41
C ARG A 6 -0.60 12.61 0.95
N THR A 7 -1.50 13.56 1.14
CA THR A 7 -1.68 14.25 2.42
C THR A 7 -2.14 13.28 3.50
N TYR A 8 -3.08 12.39 3.18
CA TYR A 8 -3.60 11.40 4.12
C TYR A 8 -2.55 10.38 4.56
N LEU A 9 -1.85 9.76 3.60
CA LEU A 9 -0.77 8.81 3.87
C LEU A 9 0.45 9.51 4.49
N SER A 10 0.77 10.75 4.13
CA SER A 10 1.85 11.50 4.78
C SER A 10 1.50 11.89 6.22
N ALA A 11 0.22 12.16 6.52
CA ALA A 11 -0.23 12.50 7.87
C ALA A 11 -0.33 11.29 8.79
N ARG A 12 -0.82 10.14 8.30
CA ARG A 12 -0.89 8.87 9.07
C ARG A 12 0.40 8.04 9.00
N GLY A 13 1.27 8.29 8.03
CA GLY A 13 2.44 7.45 7.70
C GLY A 13 2.07 6.15 6.99
N ARG A 14 1.07 5.42 7.50
CA ARG A 14 0.65 4.10 7.00
C ARG A 14 -0.87 3.89 7.04
N ALA A 15 -1.41 3.16 6.07
CA ALA A 15 -2.82 2.79 6.01
C ALA A 15 -3.02 1.43 5.30
N PRO A 16 -4.04 0.64 5.68
CA PRO A 16 -4.35 -0.61 4.98
C PRO A 16 -5.05 -0.36 3.64
N LEU A 17 -4.89 -1.30 2.69
CA LEU A 17 -5.43 -1.22 1.34
C LEU A 17 -6.94 -0.96 1.32
N SER A 18 -7.69 -1.66 2.18
CA SER A 18 -9.14 -1.51 2.28
C SER A 18 -9.54 -0.09 2.70
N ASP A 19 -8.82 0.52 3.65
CA ASP A 19 -9.10 1.88 4.12
C ASP A 19 -8.76 2.92 3.04
N ILE A 20 -7.67 2.68 2.30
CA ILE A 20 -7.28 3.47 1.13
C ILE A 20 -8.35 3.39 0.04
N ALA A 21 -8.84 2.18 -0.26
CA ALA A 21 -9.88 1.93 -1.25
C ALA A 21 -11.21 2.62 -0.88
N VAL A 22 -11.63 2.50 0.39
CA VAL A 22 -12.82 3.18 0.91
C VAL A 22 -12.69 4.70 0.84
N ARG A 23 -11.53 5.26 1.22
CA ARG A 23 -11.24 6.70 1.14
C ARG A 23 -11.26 7.24 -0.29
N LEU A 24 -10.80 6.43 -1.24
CA LEU A 24 -10.82 6.74 -2.67
C LEU A 24 -12.19 6.52 -3.31
N GLY A 25 -13.07 5.74 -2.68
CA GLY A 25 -14.30 5.25 -3.30
C GLY A 25 -14.04 4.30 -4.48
N VAL A 26 -12.93 3.57 -4.46
CA VAL A 26 -12.56 2.61 -5.52
C VAL A 26 -12.46 1.20 -4.97
N THR A 27 -12.38 0.22 -5.88
CA THR A 27 -12.12 -1.17 -5.50
C THR A 27 -10.69 -1.36 -4.99
N PRO A 28 -10.44 -2.29 -4.04
CA PRO A 28 -9.11 -2.58 -3.54
C PRO A 28 -8.12 -2.95 -4.65
N ASP A 29 -8.56 -3.63 -5.72
CA ASP A 29 -7.75 -3.91 -6.90
C ASP A 29 -7.31 -2.65 -7.64
N THR A 30 -8.21 -1.66 -7.77
CA THR A 30 -7.90 -0.36 -8.39
C THR A 30 -6.91 0.42 -7.53
N ALA A 31 -7.16 0.50 -6.21
CA ALA A 31 -6.25 1.14 -5.26
C ALA A 31 -4.86 0.49 -5.28
N ARG A 32 -4.81 -0.85 -5.34
CA ARG A 32 -3.56 -1.62 -5.44
C ARG A 32 -2.81 -1.30 -6.73
N GLY A 33 -3.48 -1.22 -7.87
CA GLY A 33 -2.88 -0.81 -9.14
C GLY A 33 -2.24 0.58 -9.06
N MET A 34 -2.95 1.54 -8.45
CA MET A 34 -2.43 2.89 -8.22
C MET A 34 -1.22 2.88 -7.28
N LEU A 35 -1.30 2.17 -6.15
CA LEU A 35 -0.18 2.06 -5.20
C LEU A 35 1.03 1.36 -5.82
N GLN A 36 0.83 0.37 -6.70
CA GLN A 36 1.92 -0.28 -7.44
C GLN A 36 2.71 0.71 -8.29
N HIS A 37 2.03 1.68 -8.91
CA HIS A 37 2.71 2.73 -9.68
C HIS A 37 3.65 3.57 -8.79
N TRP A 38 3.22 3.89 -7.56
CA TRP A 38 4.02 4.63 -6.59
C TRP A 38 5.12 3.77 -5.95
N MET A 39 4.88 2.48 -5.75
CA MET A 39 5.91 1.52 -5.32
C MET A 39 7.06 1.44 -6.32
N ARG A 40 6.75 1.40 -7.63
CA ARG A 40 7.79 1.45 -8.68
C ARG A 40 8.60 2.74 -8.68
N LYS A 41 8.01 3.85 -8.22
CA LYS A 41 8.69 5.14 -8.04
C LYS A 41 9.42 5.27 -6.69
N GLY A 42 9.31 4.27 -5.80
CA GLY A 42 9.90 4.30 -4.46
C GLY A 42 9.19 5.22 -3.46
N LYS A 43 7.98 5.72 -3.79
CA LYS A 43 7.22 6.66 -2.95
C LYS A 43 6.33 5.98 -1.92
N VAL A 44 5.94 4.74 -2.20
CA VAL A 44 5.11 3.92 -1.33
C VAL A 44 5.83 2.59 -1.12
N CYS A 45 5.69 2.02 0.07
CA CYS A 45 6.22 0.71 0.40
C CYS A 45 5.11 -0.13 1.03
N ARG A 46 4.97 -1.39 0.60
CA ARG A 46 4.07 -2.35 1.23
C ARG A 46 4.77 -2.93 2.46
N LEU A 47 4.15 -2.79 3.62
CA LEU A 47 4.59 -3.31 4.93
C LEU A 47 4.13 -4.74 5.19
N ALA A 48 3.46 -5.35 4.21
CA ALA A 48 3.07 -6.74 4.27
C ALA A 48 4.36 -7.58 4.38
N ASP A 49 4.49 -8.23 5.53
CA ASP A 49 5.65 -9.00 5.98
C ASP A 49 6.86 -8.21 6.52
N CYS A 50 6.69 -7.52 7.64
CA CYS A 50 7.77 -7.45 8.63
C CYS A 50 7.79 -8.73 9.47
N LYS A 51 7.93 -9.89 8.81
CA LYS A 51 8.32 -11.16 9.43
C LYS A 51 9.46 -11.78 8.62
N ALA A 52 10.57 -11.03 8.54
CA ALA A 52 11.91 -11.61 8.42
C ALA A 52 12.06 -12.69 7.33
N CYS A 53 11.95 -12.34 6.05
CA CYS A 53 12.44 -13.22 4.98
C CYS A 53 13.63 -12.60 4.24
N SER A 54 14.80 -12.79 4.85
CA SER A 54 16.14 -12.55 4.27
C SER A 54 16.54 -13.60 3.22
N ARG A 55 15.59 -14.23 2.53
CA ARG A 55 15.83 -15.22 1.49
C ARG A 55 14.62 -15.31 0.58
N GLY A 56 14.84 -15.16 -0.72
CA GLY A 56 13.80 -15.03 -1.72
C GLY A 56 12.73 -16.12 -1.64
N CYS A 57 11.47 -15.71 -1.63
CA CYS A 57 10.37 -16.58 -2.02
C CYS A 57 9.27 -15.70 -2.62
N GLY A 58 9.03 -15.87 -3.92
CA GLY A 58 8.06 -15.12 -4.68
C GLY A 58 6.67 -15.75 -4.61
N GLU A 59 6.14 -16.12 -3.45
CA GLU A 59 4.85 -16.84 -3.38
C GLU A 59 4.00 -16.51 -2.14
N CYS A 60 4.22 -15.38 -1.49
CA CYS A 60 3.28 -14.93 -0.46
C CYS A 60 2.03 -14.34 -1.13
N ALA A 61 1.05 -15.21 -1.37
CA ALA A 61 -0.33 -14.86 -1.65
C ALA A 61 -0.96 -14.27 -0.37
N GLU A 62 -0.59 -13.03 -0.09
CA GLU A 62 -1.02 -12.29 1.09
C GLU A 62 -2.49 -11.88 0.92
N SER A 63 -3.30 -12.26 1.90
CA SER A 63 -4.73 -11.90 1.95
C SER A 63 -4.89 -10.37 1.88
N ALA A 64 -5.61 -9.89 0.86
CA ALA A 64 -5.80 -8.46 0.56
C ALA A 64 -6.31 -7.63 1.74
N ALA A 65 -6.91 -8.27 2.74
CA ALA A 65 -7.43 -7.64 3.96
C ALA A 65 -6.34 -7.13 4.93
N ASN A 66 -5.10 -7.62 4.86
CA ASN A 66 -4.03 -7.22 5.79
C ASN A 66 -2.85 -6.49 5.12
N GLU A 67 -3.04 -5.99 3.89
CA GLU A 67 -2.01 -5.26 3.17
C GLU A 67 -1.89 -3.83 3.69
N ILE A 68 -0.86 -3.56 4.49
CA ILE A 68 -0.54 -2.21 4.97
C ILE A 68 0.42 -1.54 4.01
N TYR A 69 0.12 -0.31 3.64
CA TYR A 69 0.95 0.53 2.79
C TYR A 69 1.46 1.74 3.58
N GLU A 70 2.75 2.03 3.44
CA GLU A 70 3.44 3.17 4.05
C GLU A 70 3.92 4.13 2.97
N TRP A 71 3.85 5.44 3.26
CA TRP A 71 4.41 6.47 2.42
C TRP A 71 5.85 6.79 2.84
N ARG A 72 6.81 6.47 1.97
CA ARG A 72 8.21 6.86 2.10
C ARG A 72 8.45 8.03 1.14
N ALA A 73 8.32 9.26 1.64
CA ALA A 73 8.44 10.49 0.85
C ALA A 73 9.83 10.63 0.19
#